data_AF-A0A6A4KHM9-F1
#
_entry.id   AF-A0A6A4KHM9-F1
#
_cell.length_a   1.000
_cell.length_b   1.000
_cell.length_c   1.000
_cell.angle_alpha   90.00
_cell.angle_beta   90.00
_cell.angle_gamma   90.00
#
_symmetry.space_group_name_H-M   'P 1'
#
loop_
_entity.id
_entity.type
_entity.pdbx_description
1 polymer ?
#
loop_
_entity_poly.entity_id
_entity_poly.type
_entity_poly.pdbx_seq_one_letter_code
_entity_poly.pdbx_strand_id
1 'polypeptide(L)'
;MARSLQYLKMGLDFYHHICNTCLSTPEELGRNTPKFQSCAGCKLVSYCSRSHQKSDWREHKSFCMEVQKLLQARNCATLFSPLNEPTHQSLYNHQSTLIAAIEKQLKRNLTFCERSMIYFPDICGLCLRPNGSAFENLECLDLVFVGPDCPPPDEDLINSIYEKHSDKKLNINFYPGVLYHEMTLGEVSPNIIVAFNCGFHEFKGQHCDTWEKTIKFILTVANAFLVTTSYTLKEAEDDSQPFIEEERVEILKLCQNNPFKSLNPHRNPERSESAIFFFNQFLSVFKIKNKP
;
A
#
# COMPACT_ATOMS: atom_id res chain seq x y z
N MET A 1 20.57 3.81 -28.55
CA MET A 1 20.34 3.38 -27.15
C MET A 1 19.35 4.24 -26.37
N ALA A 2 18.98 5.46 -26.82
CA ALA A 2 18.00 6.31 -26.10
C ALA A 2 16.50 6.00 -26.37
N ARG A 3 16.17 5.21 -27.40
CA ARG A 3 14.76 4.89 -27.75
C ARG A 3 14.19 3.67 -27.03
N SER A 4 15.02 2.81 -26.46
CA SER A 4 14.58 1.58 -25.77
C SER A 4 14.09 1.83 -24.34
N LEU A 5 14.49 2.94 -23.70
CA LEU A 5 13.96 3.38 -22.41
C LEU A 5 12.56 4.03 -22.50
N GLN A 6 12.13 4.42 -23.71
CA GLN A 6 10.83 5.06 -23.93
C GLN A 6 9.67 4.05 -23.81
N TYR A 7 9.93 2.77 -24.12
CA TYR A 7 8.93 1.70 -24.03
C TYR A 7 8.70 1.17 -22.61
N LEU A 8 9.67 1.33 -21.70
CA LEU A 8 9.51 0.99 -20.28
C LEU A 8 8.72 2.04 -19.49
N LYS A 9 8.53 3.25 -20.05
CA LYS A 9 7.62 4.27 -19.48
C LYS A 9 6.14 4.07 -19.86
N MET A 10 5.84 3.29 -20.91
CA MET A 10 4.48 3.09 -21.43
C MET A 10 3.49 2.40 -20.46
N GLY A 11 3.92 1.96 -19.28
CA GLY A 11 3.05 1.45 -18.21
C GLY A 11 2.85 2.39 -17.02
N LEU A 12 3.48 3.59 -17.03
CA LEU A 12 3.61 4.48 -15.86
C LEU A 12 3.25 5.95 -16.17
N ASP A 13 2.73 6.26 -17.35
CA ASP A 13 2.58 7.65 -17.82
C ASP A 13 1.47 8.45 -17.11
N PHE A 14 0.69 7.84 -16.23
CA PHE A 14 -0.27 8.57 -15.40
C PHE A 14 -0.28 8.06 -13.95
N TYR A 15 0.33 8.86 -13.07
CA TYR A 15 0.15 8.76 -11.63
C TYR A 15 -0.63 9.99 -11.17
N HIS A 16 -1.65 9.84 -10.32
CA HIS A 16 -2.43 11.00 -9.83
C HIS A 16 -1.55 12.06 -9.14
N HIS A 17 -0.37 11.65 -8.66
CA HIS A 17 0.57 12.48 -7.94
C HIS A 17 1.65 13.12 -8.82
N ILE A 18 1.61 13.04 -10.16
CA ILE A 18 2.55 13.77 -11.04
C ILE A 18 1.90 14.93 -11.77
N CYS A 19 2.70 15.88 -12.25
CA CYS A 19 2.17 17.02 -12.99
C CYS A 19 1.80 16.58 -14.42
N ASN A 20 0.57 16.79 -14.84
CA ASN A 20 0.11 16.37 -16.18
C ASN A 20 0.85 17.08 -17.34
N THR A 21 1.50 18.21 -17.08
CA THR A 21 2.19 19.00 -18.12
C THR A 21 3.67 18.69 -18.20
N CYS A 22 4.38 18.68 -17.07
CA CYS A 22 5.84 18.46 -17.05
C CYS A 22 6.25 17.07 -16.59
N LEU A 23 5.30 16.24 -16.18
CA LEU A 23 5.48 14.88 -15.64
C LEU A 23 6.33 14.81 -14.37
N SER A 24 6.69 15.95 -13.79
CA SER A 24 7.48 15.98 -12.57
C SER A 24 6.69 15.48 -11.37
N THR A 25 7.37 14.77 -10.50
CA THR A 25 6.83 14.33 -9.22
C THR A 25 7.03 15.40 -8.13
N PRO A 26 6.30 15.35 -7.00
CA PRO A 26 6.54 16.21 -5.84
C PRO A 26 7.98 16.09 -5.33
N GLU A 27 8.56 14.89 -5.39
CA GLU A 27 9.93 14.63 -4.96
C GLU A 27 10.95 15.33 -5.86
N GLU A 28 10.76 15.30 -7.18
CA GLU A 28 11.66 15.95 -8.15
C GLU A 28 11.65 17.47 -8.05
N LEU A 29 10.54 18.05 -7.60
CA LEU A 29 10.37 19.51 -7.52
C LEU A 29 10.83 20.11 -6.18
N GLY A 30 11.11 19.26 -5.19
CA GLY A 30 11.65 19.64 -3.89
C GLY A 30 10.67 20.43 -3.00
N ARG A 31 10.97 20.52 -1.69
CA ARG A 31 10.04 21.05 -0.65
C ARG A 31 9.57 22.50 -0.85
N ASN A 32 10.27 23.29 -1.65
CA ASN A 32 9.92 24.69 -1.92
C ASN A 32 8.86 24.85 -3.02
N THR A 33 8.37 23.76 -3.63
CA THR A 33 7.29 23.88 -4.61
C THR A 33 5.92 24.04 -3.94
N PRO A 34 5.02 24.86 -4.53
CA PRO A 34 3.62 24.92 -4.10
C PRO A 34 3.00 23.52 -4.13
N LYS A 35 2.14 23.20 -3.13
CA LYS A 35 1.35 21.97 -3.12
C LYS A 35 0.70 21.75 -4.50
N PHE A 36 0.84 20.54 -5.03
CA PHE A 36 0.21 20.14 -6.29
C PHE A 36 -1.29 20.46 -6.24
N GLN A 37 -1.78 21.07 -7.31
CA GLN A 37 -3.16 21.53 -7.41
C GLN A 37 -3.91 20.57 -8.30
N SER A 38 -4.80 19.77 -7.70
CA SER A 38 -5.75 18.97 -8.46
C SER A 38 -6.73 19.89 -9.20
N CYS A 39 -7.12 19.51 -10.42
CA CYS A 39 -8.14 20.22 -11.18
C CYS A 39 -9.45 20.26 -10.38
N ALA A 40 -9.87 21.46 -9.96
CA ALA A 40 -11.07 21.63 -9.13
C ALA A 40 -12.37 21.11 -9.80
N GLY A 41 -12.40 21.03 -11.13
CA GLY A 41 -13.54 20.53 -11.89
C GLY A 41 -13.68 19.01 -11.85
N CYS A 42 -12.70 18.28 -12.40
CA CYS A 42 -12.78 16.83 -12.53
C CYS A 42 -12.14 16.07 -11.36
N LYS A 43 -11.19 16.67 -10.65
CA LYS A 43 -10.34 16.05 -9.62
C LYS A 43 -9.57 14.80 -10.07
N LEU A 44 -9.40 14.59 -11.38
CA LEU A 44 -8.70 13.43 -11.94
C LEU A 44 -7.22 13.69 -12.27
N VAL A 45 -6.80 14.95 -12.27
CA VAL A 45 -5.50 15.38 -12.76
C VAL A 45 -4.91 16.47 -11.88
N SER A 46 -3.58 16.51 -11.77
CA SER A 46 -2.84 17.41 -10.89
C SER A 46 -1.76 18.21 -11.63
N TYR A 47 -1.45 19.41 -11.12
CA TYR A 47 -0.44 20.30 -11.69
C TYR A 47 0.45 20.89 -10.59
N CYS A 48 1.75 21.00 -10.84
CA CYS A 48 2.66 21.68 -9.91
C CYS A 48 2.49 23.22 -9.90
N SER A 49 1.76 23.78 -10.86
CA SER A 49 1.53 25.23 -10.95
C SER A 49 0.26 25.58 -11.74
N ARG A 50 -0.27 26.78 -11.49
CA ARG A 50 -1.38 27.34 -12.26
C ARG A 50 -1.03 27.58 -13.74
N SER A 51 0.25 27.82 -14.06
CA SER A 51 0.67 28.00 -15.46
C SER A 51 0.57 26.69 -16.23
N HIS A 52 0.98 25.57 -15.64
CA HIS A 52 0.82 24.23 -16.24
C HIS A 52 -0.64 23.87 -16.44
N GLN A 53 -1.51 24.13 -15.46
CA GLN A 53 -2.95 23.95 -15.62
C GLN A 53 -3.53 24.77 -16.79
N LYS A 54 -3.13 26.05 -16.92
CA LYS A 54 -3.58 26.91 -18.02
C LYS A 54 -3.09 26.41 -19.38
N SER A 55 -1.87 25.86 -19.44
CA SER A 55 -1.31 25.28 -20.66
C SER A 55 -2.11 24.06 -21.12
N ASP A 56 -2.46 23.17 -20.20
CA ASP A 56 -3.23 21.96 -20.49
C ASP A 56 -4.71 22.24 -20.78
N TRP A 57 -5.25 23.38 -20.31
CA TRP A 57 -6.68 23.68 -20.37
C TRP A 57 -7.29 23.58 -21.77
N ARG A 58 -6.54 23.95 -22.82
CA ARG A 58 -7.04 23.88 -24.20
C ARG A 58 -7.44 22.45 -24.59
N GLU A 59 -6.69 21.46 -24.14
CA GLU A 59 -6.93 20.04 -24.42
C GLU A 59 -7.83 19.40 -23.37
N HIS A 60 -7.62 19.73 -22.09
CA HIS A 60 -8.34 19.14 -20.96
C HIS A 60 -9.81 19.59 -20.84
N LYS A 61 -10.16 20.80 -21.30
CA LYS A 61 -11.46 21.45 -21.02
C LYS A 61 -12.67 20.61 -21.41
N SER A 62 -12.71 20.05 -22.62
CA SER A 62 -13.87 19.31 -23.12
C SER A 62 -14.16 18.08 -22.26
N PHE A 63 -13.13 17.28 -21.98
CA PHE A 63 -13.21 16.13 -21.09
C PHE A 63 -13.62 16.53 -19.67
N CYS A 64 -12.99 17.57 -19.11
CA CYS A 64 -13.27 18.06 -17.76
C CYS A 64 -14.74 18.47 -17.59
N MET A 65 -15.34 19.09 -18.61
CA MET A 65 -16.75 19.49 -18.59
C MET A 65 -17.70 18.28 -18.58
N GLU A 66 -17.43 17.22 -19.35
CA GLU A 66 -18.27 16.01 -19.32
C GLU A 66 -18.13 15.25 -18.00
N VAL A 67 -16.91 15.16 -17.44
CA VAL A 67 -16.70 14.60 -16.10
C VAL A 67 -17.49 15.39 -15.04
N GLN A 68 -17.48 16.73 -15.10
CA GLN A 68 -18.24 17.56 -14.17
C GLN A 68 -19.75 17.29 -14.25
N LYS A 69 -20.30 17.13 -15.45
CA LYS A 69 -21.73 16.75 -15.62
C LYS A 69 -22.03 15.40 -14.99
N LEU A 70 -21.15 14.42 -15.14
CA LEU A 70 -21.31 13.10 -14.50
C LEU A 70 -21.25 13.19 -12.97
N LEU A 71 -20.33 13.97 -12.42
CA LEU A 71 -20.24 14.20 -10.96
C LEU A 71 -21.52 14.85 -10.42
N GLN A 72 -22.05 15.84 -11.13
CA GLN A 72 -23.30 16.51 -10.77
C GLN A 72 -24.50 15.57 -10.87
N ALA A 73 -24.64 14.83 -11.98
CA ALA A 73 -25.76 13.90 -12.19
C ALA A 73 -25.78 12.76 -11.17
N ARG A 74 -24.61 12.34 -10.67
CA ARG A 74 -24.47 11.29 -9.65
C ARG A 74 -24.44 11.81 -8.22
N ASN A 75 -24.45 13.14 -8.03
CA ASN A 75 -24.28 13.79 -6.73
C ASN A 75 -23.07 13.25 -5.94
N CYS A 76 -21.91 13.14 -6.60
CA CYS A 76 -20.71 12.56 -6.00
C CYS A 76 -19.50 13.50 -6.09
N ALA A 77 -18.62 13.45 -5.08
CA ALA A 77 -17.44 14.30 -5.02
C ALA A 77 -16.31 13.86 -5.96
N THR A 78 -16.30 12.58 -6.35
CA THR A 78 -15.33 11.91 -7.23
C THR A 78 -16.03 10.80 -8.02
N LEU A 79 -15.57 10.53 -9.26
CA LEU A 79 -16.09 9.44 -10.10
C LEU A 79 -15.91 8.06 -9.46
N PHE A 80 -15.01 7.94 -8.49
CA PHE A 80 -14.62 6.70 -7.82
C PHE A 80 -15.07 6.64 -6.36
N SER A 81 -16.06 7.47 -5.98
CA SER A 81 -16.73 7.41 -4.66
C SER A 81 -17.01 5.96 -4.26
N PRO A 82 -16.86 5.59 -2.97
CA PRO A 82 -16.69 4.21 -2.54
C PRO A 82 -17.77 3.30 -3.14
N LEU A 83 -17.34 2.39 -4.01
CA LEU A 83 -18.14 1.25 -4.41
C LEU A 83 -18.37 0.41 -3.14
N ASN A 84 -19.57 -0.15 -2.96
CA ASN A 84 -19.79 -1.12 -1.89
C ASN A 84 -18.94 -2.37 -2.19
N GLU A 85 -18.02 -2.73 -1.28
CA GLU A 85 -17.08 -3.85 -1.42
C GLU A 85 -16.30 -3.87 -2.76
N PRO A 86 -15.36 -2.94 -2.98
CA PRO A 86 -14.67 -2.84 -4.25
C PRO A 86 -13.68 -4.00 -4.45
N THR A 87 -13.76 -4.63 -5.62
CA THR A 87 -12.74 -5.55 -6.16
C THR A 87 -12.07 -4.94 -7.40
N HIS A 88 -10.88 -5.41 -7.78
CA HIS A 88 -10.23 -4.97 -9.03
C HIS A 88 -11.12 -5.20 -10.26
N GLN A 89 -11.89 -6.29 -10.28
CA GLN A 89 -12.85 -6.55 -11.35
C GLN A 89 -13.99 -5.54 -11.37
N SER A 90 -14.56 -5.21 -10.20
CA SER A 90 -15.62 -4.21 -10.11
C SER A 90 -15.14 -2.81 -10.51
N LEU A 91 -13.89 -2.47 -10.16
CA LEU A 91 -13.25 -1.22 -10.55
C LEU A 91 -13.08 -1.15 -12.08
N TYR A 92 -12.55 -2.21 -12.69
CA TYR A 92 -12.39 -2.29 -14.14
C TYR A 92 -13.72 -2.14 -14.89
N ASN A 93 -14.77 -2.80 -14.39
CA ASN A 93 -16.11 -2.69 -14.97
C ASN A 93 -16.68 -1.26 -14.85
N HIS A 94 -16.47 -0.63 -13.69
CA HIS A 94 -16.86 0.76 -13.46
C HIS A 94 -16.11 1.73 -14.38
N GLN A 95 -14.79 1.57 -14.49
CA GLN A 95 -13.94 2.35 -15.41
C GLN A 95 -14.41 2.22 -16.86
N SER A 96 -14.70 1.00 -17.31
CA SER A 96 -15.22 0.74 -18.67
C SER A 96 -16.57 1.45 -18.90
N THR A 97 -17.44 1.43 -17.90
CA THR A 97 -18.75 2.13 -17.95
C THR A 97 -18.59 3.64 -18.00
N LEU A 98 -17.66 4.20 -17.21
CA LEU A 98 -17.33 5.63 -17.23
C LEU A 98 -16.79 6.06 -18.59
N ILE A 99 -15.84 5.31 -19.16
CA ILE A 99 -15.27 5.61 -20.48
C ILE A 99 -16.39 5.64 -21.53
N ALA A 100 -17.21 4.59 -21.61
CA ALA A 100 -18.30 4.53 -22.57
C ALA A 100 -19.30 5.70 -22.41
N ALA A 101 -19.60 6.10 -21.18
CA ALA A 101 -20.49 7.23 -20.91
C ALA A 101 -19.88 8.57 -21.36
N ILE A 102 -18.60 8.82 -21.06
CA ILE A 102 -17.92 10.06 -21.42
C ILE A 102 -17.71 10.14 -22.94
N GLU A 103 -17.30 9.07 -23.61
CA GLU A 103 -17.12 9.03 -25.07
C GLU A 103 -18.43 9.33 -25.80
N LYS A 104 -19.54 8.76 -25.32
CA LYS A 104 -20.88 9.04 -25.85
C LYS A 104 -21.26 10.52 -25.72
N GLN A 105 -20.94 11.15 -24.58
CA GLN A 105 -21.22 12.58 -24.35
C GLN A 105 -20.31 13.49 -25.18
N LEU A 106 -19.02 13.16 -25.29
CA LEU A 106 -18.03 13.88 -26.09
C LEU A 106 -18.22 13.72 -27.60
N LYS A 107 -18.91 12.66 -28.03
CA LYS A 107 -19.06 12.26 -29.46
C LYS A 107 -17.72 11.99 -30.13
N ARG A 108 -16.74 11.51 -29.36
CA ARG A 108 -15.43 11.04 -29.83
C ARG A 108 -14.87 10.05 -28.82
N ASN A 109 -13.92 9.25 -29.25
CA ASN A 109 -13.15 8.43 -28.34
C ASN A 109 -12.31 9.31 -27.39
N LEU A 110 -12.06 8.81 -26.19
CA LEU A 110 -11.12 9.41 -25.28
C LEU A 110 -9.71 9.30 -25.84
N THR A 111 -8.92 10.34 -25.65
CA THR A 111 -7.48 10.28 -25.93
C THR A 111 -6.82 9.32 -24.96
N PHE A 112 -5.58 8.91 -25.26
CA PHE A 112 -4.80 8.08 -24.34
C PHE A 112 -4.72 8.72 -22.95
N CYS A 113 -4.37 10.02 -22.86
CA CYS A 113 -4.27 10.74 -21.60
C CYS A 113 -5.60 10.76 -20.82
N GLU A 114 -6.72 10.99 -21.50
CA GLU A 114 -8.05 10.98 -20.87
C GLU A 114 -8.46 9.60 -20.35
N ARG A 115 -8.10 8.52 -21.06
CA ARG A 115 -8.33 7.15 -20.59
C ARG A 115 -7.46 6.83 -19.37
N SER A 116 -6.20 7.25 -19.40
CA SER A 116 -5.28 7.05 -18.28
C SER A 116 -5.77 7.73 -17.00
N MET A 117 -6.37 8.93 -17.10
CA MET A 117 -7.05 9.60 -15.97
C MET A 117 -8.16 8.77 -15.31
N ILE A 118 -8.81 7.87 -16.05
CA ILE A 118 -9.86 6.98 -15.54
C ILE A 118 -9.29 5.64 -15.05
N TYR A 119 -8.26 5.11 -15.71
CA TYR A 119 -7.65 3.84 -15.33
C TYR A 119 -6.75 3.95 -14.09
N PHE A 120 -6.15 5.12 -13.86
CA PHE A 120 -5.24 5.37 -12.74
C PHE A 120 -5.75 6.50 -11.83
N PRO A 121 -6.92 6.31 -11.18
CA PRO A 121 -7.51 7.34 -10.34
C PRO A 121 -6.81 7.44 -8.98
N ASP A 122 -7.08 8.52 -8.25
CA ASP A 122 -6.62 8.74 -6.87
C ASP A 122 -7.37 7.86 -5.86
N ILE A 123 -7.10 6.56 -5.89
CA ILE A 123 -7.65 5.59 -4.95
C ILE A 123 -6.53 4.71 -4.41
N CYS A 124 -6.72 4.18 -3.21
CA CYS A 124 -5.79 3.19 -2.67
C CYS A 124 -5.82 1.92 -3.54
N GLY A 125 -4.66 1.43 -3.99
CA GLY A 125 -4.57 0.20 -4.80
C GLY A 125 -5.05 -1.08 -4.10
N LEU A 126 -5.34 -1.03 -2.80
CA LEU A 126 -5.71 -2.19 -1.98
C LEU A 126 -7.18 -2.14 -1.57
N CYS A 127 -7.57 -1.07 -0.88
CA CYS A 127 -8.96 -0.91 -0.45
C CYS A 127 -9.84 -0.29 -1.55
N LEU A 128 -9.24 0.18 -2.65
CA LEU A 128 -9.90 0.75 -3.83
C LEU A 128 -10.87 1.90 -3.49
N ARG A 129 -10.61 2.60 -2.39
CA ARG A 129 -11.38 3.77 -1.93
C ARG A 129 -10.62 5.06 -2.24
N PRO A 130 -11.32 6.15 -2.62
CA PRO A 130 -10.74 7.49 -2.72
C PRO A 130 -10.32 8.00 -1.36
N ASN A 131 -9.30 8.86 -1.36
CA ASN A 131 -8.63 9.37 -0.18
C ASN A 131 -8.09 8.20 0.65
N GLY A 132 -6.78 7.97 0.60
CA GLY A 132 -6.06 7.12 1.57
C GLY A 132 -6.08 7.70 3.00
N SER A 133 -7.21 8.27 3.43
CA SER A 133 -7.42 9.07 4.63
C SER A 133 -7.32 8.29 5.94
N ALA A 134 -7.07 6.97 5.86
CA ALA A 134 -6.88 6.13 7.03
C ALA A 134 -5.79 6.67 7.99
N PHE A 135 -4.93 7.57 7.50
CA PHE A 135 -3.82 8.17 8.25
C PHE A 135 -3.69 9.69 8.03
N GLU A 136 -4.78 10.41 7.73
CA GLU A 136 -4.76 11.88 7.61
C GLU A 136 -4.19 12.55 8.87
N ASN A 137 -4.57 12.02 10.04
CA ASN A 137 -4.12 12.47 11.36
C ASN A 137 -2.82 11.80 11.85
N LEU A 138 -2.14 10.99 11.01
CA LEU A 138 -0.88 10.39 11.39
C LEU A 138 0.21 11.47 11.43
N GLU A 139 0.59 11.87 12.64
CA GLU A 139 1.64 12.87 12.89
C GLU A 139 3.02 12.24 13.07
N CYS A 140 3.08 11.02 13.61
CA CYS A 140 4.31 10.29 13.88
C CYS A 140 4.16 8.83 13.47
N LEU A 141 5.15 8.28 12.76
CA LEU A 141 5.29 6.87 12.46
C LEU A 141 6.59 6.36 13.06
N ASP A 142 6.51 5.37 13.94
CA ASP A 142 7.67 4.71 14.54
C ASP A 142 7.84 3.33 13.91
N LEU A 143 8.95 3.15 13.18
CA LEU A 143 9.36 1.87 12.62
C LEU A 143 10.46 1.27 13.48
N VAL A 144 10.23 0.04 13.95
CA VAL A 144 11.18 -0.69 14.78
C VAL A 144 11.51 -2.01 14.09
N PHE A 145 12.75 -2.14 13.67
CA PHE A 145 13.30 -3.39 13.12
C PHE A 145 14.06 -4.11 14.23
N VAL A 146 13.71 -5.38 14.45
CA VAL A 146 14.26 -6.22 15.51
C VAL A 146 14.42 -7.62 14.99
N GLY A 147 15.55 -8.25 15.31
CA GLY A 147 15.80 -9.64 14.98
C GLY A 147 17.29 -9.96 14.90
N PRO A 148 17.63 -11.25 14.91
CA PRO A 148 19.02 -11.70 14.81
C PRO A 148 19.66 -11.26 13.48
N ASP A 149 18.89 -11.29 12.40
CA ASP A 149 19.32 -10.92 11.04
C ASP A 149 18.98 -9.46 10.67
N CYS A 150 18.58 -8.65 11.65
CA CYS A 150 18.29 -7.24 11.40
C CYS A 150 19.60 -6.52 11.00
N PRO A 151 19.63 -5.83 9.83
CA PRO A 151 20.83 -5.16 9.38
C PRO A 151 21.16 -3.95 10.27
N PRO A 152 22.43 -3.51 10.29
CA PRO A 152 22.78 -2.25 10.95
C PRO A 152 22.04 -1.08 10.27
N PRO A 153 21.78 0.02 11.02
CA PRO A 153 21.12 1.20 10.47
C PRO A 153 21.92 1.78 9.29
N ASP A 154 21.25 1.98 8.17
CA ASP A 154 21.79 2.70 7.01
C ASP A 154 21.46 4.19 7.19
N GLU A 155 22.41 4.96 7.75
CA GLU A 155 22.23 6.38 8.02
C GLU A 155 21.93 7.20 6.76
N ASP A 156 22.52 6.83 5.61
CA ASP A 156 22.30 7.54 4.35
C ASP A 156 20.86 7.33 3.85
N LEU A 157 20.36 6.08 3.92
CA LEU A 157 18.97 5.77 3.60
C LEU A 157 18.02 6.52 4.55
N ILE A 158 18.27 6.45 5.85
CA ILE A 158 17.44 7.08 6.88
C ILE A 158 17.38 8.60 6.67
N ASN A 159 18.53 9.26 6.49
CA ASN A 159 18.62 10.70 6.24
C ASN A 159 17.89 11.11 4.96
N SER A 160 18.01 10.32 3.88
CA SER A 160 17.32 10.58 2.62
C SER A 160 15.79 10.53 2.74
N ILE A 161 15.25 9.79 3.72
CA ILE A 161 13.81 9.68 3.98
C ILE A 161 13.36 10.86 4.85
N TYR A 162 14.10 11.19 5.92
CA TYR A 162 13.85 12.38 6.74
C TYR A 162 13.84 13.67 5.91
N GLU A 163 14.70 13.73 4.89
CA GLU A 163 14.75 14.88 4.00
C GLU A 163 13.51 15.06 3.10
N LYS A 164 12.54 14.14 3.13
CA LYS A 164 11.35 14.19 2.25
C LYS A 164 10.04 14.50 2.99
N HIS A 165 10.02 14.42 4.32
CA HIS A 165 8.80 14.59 5.12
C HIS A 165 9.00 15.62 6.26
N SER A 166 8.68 16.89 6.02
CA SER A 166 8.86 17.95 7.04
C SER A 166 7.70 18.11 8.02
N ASP A 167 6.49 17.69 7.62
CA ASP A 167 5.26 18.01 8.37
C ASP A 167 4.81 16.85 9.27
N LYS A 168 5.40 15.66 9.07
CA LYS A 168 5.12 14.41 9.78
C LYS A 168 6.45 13.80 10.23
N LYS A 169 6.48 13.20 11.41
CA LYS A 169 7.67 12.57 11.98
C LYS A 169 7.72 11.10 11.57
N LEU A 170 8.89 10.62 11.18
CA LEU A 170 9.16 9.20 10.93
C LEU A 170 10.37 8.81 11.75
N ASN A 171 10.23 8.00 12.79
CA ASN A 171 11.39 7.48 13.53
C ASN A 171 11.68 6.06 13.05
N ILE A 172 12.95 5.73 12.83
CA ILE A 172 13.37 4.39 12.44
C ILE A 172 14.43 3.92 13.41
N ASN A 173 14.17 2.79 14.09
CA ASN A 173 15.07 2.19 15.06
C ASN A 173 15.41 0.76 14.66
N PHE A 174 16.66 0.37 14.89
CA PHE A 174 17.19 -0.96 14.56
C PHE A 174 17.76 -1.62 15.82
N TYR A 175 17.38 -2.86 16.05
CA TYR A 175 17.84 -3.71 17.15
C TYR A 175 18.46 -5.01 16.59
N PRO A 176 19.67 -4.92 16.02
CA PRO A 176 20.37 -6.07 15.44
C PRO A 176 20.81 -7.06 16.51
N GLY A 177 20.64 -8.36 16.25
CA GLY A 177 21.06 -9.42 17.17
C GLY A 177 20.14 -9.63 18.37
N VAL A 178 19.03 -8.88 18.46
CA VAL A 178 18.08 -8.94 19.58
C VAL A 178 16.86 -9.76 19.17
N LEU A 179 16.43 -10.69 20.02
CA LEU A 179 15.17 -11.41 19.83
C LEU A 179 13.99 -10.56 20.29
N TYR A 180 12.84 -10.66 19.62
CA TYR A 180 11.72 -9.78 19.93
C TYR A 180 11.22 -9.88 21.38
N HIS A 181 11.26 -11.08 21.97
CA HIS A 181 10.88 -11.29 23.37
C HIS A 181 11.90 -10.81 24.41
N GLU A 182 13.06 -10.34 23.98
CA GLU A 182 14.07 -9.73 24.86
C GLU A 182 13.84 -8.21 25.01
N MET A 183 12.99 -7.62 24.18
CA MET A 183 12.61 -6.22 24.29
C MET A 183 11.72 -5.99 25.52
N THR A 184 11.84 -4.84 26.18
CA THR A 184 10.97 -4.52 27.32
C THR A 184 9.65 -3.87 26.89
N LEU A 185 8.54 -4.30 27.49
CA LEU A 185 7.24 -3.63 27.36
C LEU A 185 7.36 -2.23 27.99
N GLY A 186 7.51 -1.21 27.15
CA GLY A 186 7.87 0.16 27.53
C GLY A 186 8.88 0.79 26.55
N GLU A 187 9.83 0.00 26.06
CA GLU A 187 10.68 0.36 24.91
C GLU A 187 9.92 0.21 23.58
N VAL A 188 8.87 -0.63 23.56
CA VAL A 188 8.01 -0.86 22.41
C VAL A 188 6.55 -0.98 22.85
N SER A 189 5.69 -0.14 22.28
CA SER A 189 4.22 -0.22 22.39
C SER A 189 3.61 -0.21 20.99
N PRO A 190 3.87 -1.24 20.17
CA PRO A 190 3.51 -1.21 18.75
C PRO A 190 2.00 -1.30 18.58
N ASN A 191 1.47 -0.50 17.65
CA ASN A 191 0.11 -0.68 17.19
C ASN A 191 -0.01 -1.87 16.23
N ILE A 192 1.07 -2.18 15.51
CA ILE A 192 1.15 -3.26 14.52
C ILE A 192 2.49 -3.97 14.71
N ILE A 193 2.44 -5.29 14.82
CA ILE A 193 3.58 -6.20 14.81
C ILE A 193 3.53 -6.93 13.46
N VAL A 194 4.63 -6.91 12.71
CA VAL A 194 4.72 -7.60 11.42
C VAL A 194 5.84 -8.63 11.48
N ALA A 195 5.48 -9.91 11.28
CA ALA A 195 6.42 -11.02 11.20
C ALA A 195 6.44 -11.54 9.75
N PHE A 196 7.53 -11.24 9.03
CA PHE A 196 7.67 -11.61 7.62
C PHE A 196 8.17 -13.05 7.46
N ASN A 197 7.48 -13.87 6.67
CA ASN A 197 7.81 -15.28 6.41
C ASN A 197 8.25 -15.98 7.70
N CYS A 198 7.36 -15.93 8.70
CA CYS A 198 7.77 -15.98 10.10
C CYS A 198 8.30 -17.33 10.58
N GLY A 199 7.86 -18.44 9.99
CA GLY A 199 8.37 -19.76 10.35
C GLY A 199 8.18 -20.11 11.84
N PHE A 200 7.12 -19.61 12.48
CA PHE A 200 6.80 -19.87 13.88
C PHE A 200 6.64 -21.37 14.18
N HIS A 201 6.30 -22.16 13.17
CA HIS A 201 6.16 -23.62 13.28
C HIS A 201 7.50 -24.39 13.20
N GLU A 202 8.57 -23.82 12.62
CA GLU A 202 9.74 -24.59 12.14
C GLU A 202 10.48 -25.37 13.25
N PHE A 203 10.60 -24.78 14.44
CA PHE A 203 11.37 -25.35 15.55
C PHE A 203 10.50 -25.92 16.66
N LYS A 204 9.19 -26.06 16.44
CA LYS A 204 8.22 -26.42 17.49
C LYS A 204 8.65 -27.68 18.24
N GLY A 205 8.85 -27.55 19.55
CA GLY A 205 9.20 -28.66 20.45
C GLY A 205 10.67 -29.07 20.44
N GLN A 206 11.54 -28.30 19.76
CA GLN A 206 12.99 -28.52 19.78
C GLN A 206 13.67 -27.65 20.86
N HIS A 207 14.87 -28.04 21.30
CA HIS A 207 15.62 -27.27 22.31
C HIS A 207 16.08 -25.88 21.83
N CYS A 208 16.17 -25.67 20.52
CA CYS A 208 16.52 -24.39 19.90
C CYS A 208 15.30 -23.50 19.60
N ASP A 209 14.09 -23.89 20.03
CA ASP A 209 12.86 -23.13 19.79
C ASP A 209 12.86 -21.81 20.58
N THR A 210 13.15 -20.72 19.87
CA THR A 210 13.03 -19.36 20.39
C THR A 210 11.66 -18.74 20.11
N TRP A 211 10.87 -19.35 19.21
CA TRP A 211 9.57 -18.83 18.79
C TRP A 211 8.52 -18.98 19.87
N GLU A 212 8.56 -20.05 20.67
CA GLU A 212 7.63 -20.21 21.80
C GLU A 212 7.65 -18.99 22.73
N LYS A 213 8.84 -18.47 23.04
CA LYS A 213 9.01 -17.26 23.87
C LYS A 213 8.50 -16.01 23.15
N THR A 214 8.80 -15.86 21.86
CA THR A 214 8.33 -14.76 21.01
C THR A 214 6.82 -14.71 20.91
N ILE A 215 6.16 -15.84 20.65
CA ILE A 215 4.70 -15.95 20.55
C ILE A 215 4.05 -15.55 21.87
N LYS A 216 4.55 -16.08 23.00
CA LYS A 216 4.06 -15.69 24.34
C LYS A 216 4.23 -14.20 24.59
N PHE A 217 5.36 -13.61 24.20
CA PHE A 217 5.59 -12.18 24.31
C PHE A 217 4.63 -11.36 23.46
N ILE A 218 4.42 -11.73 22.19
CA ILE A 218 3.44 -11.08 21.29
C ILE A 218 2.05 -11.05 21.94
N LEU A 219 1.60 -12.17 22.51
CA LEU A 219 0.30 -12.27 23.19
C LEU A 219 0.17 -11.38 24.44
N THR A 220 1.27 -10.83 24.97
CA THR A 220 1.23 -9.83 26.04
C THR A 220 1.08 -8.40 25.54
N VAL A 221 1.32 -8.13 24.25
CA VAL A 221 1.22 -6.80 23.65
C VAL A 221 -0.25 -6.48 23.33
N ALA A 222 -0.97 -6.00 24.34
CA ALA A 222 -2.39 -5.74 24.23
C ALA A 222 -2.72 -4.60 23.24
N ASN A 223 -3.84 -4.73 22.53
CA ASN A 223 -4.34 -3.84 21.47
C ASN A 223 -3.43 -3.70 20.23
N ALA A 224 -2.44 -4.58 20.07
CA ALA A 224 -1.68 -4.66 18.83
C ALA A 224 -2.39 -5.51 17.78
N PHE A 225 -2.20 -5.15 16.51
CA PHE A 225 -2.45 -6.05 15.40
C PHE A 225 -1.20 -6.87 15.12
N LEU A 226 -1.32 -8.19 15.07
CA LEU A 226 -0.28 -9.06 14.55
C LEU A 226 -0.57 -9.37 13.09
N VAL A 227 0.42 -9.13 12.24
CA VAL A 227 0.40 -9.46 10.82
C VAL A 227 1.51 -10.47 10.57
N THR A 228 1.15 -11.63 10.05
CA THR A 228 2.12 -12.66 9.67
C THR A 228 2.07 -12.89 8.16
N THR A 229 3.23 -13.18 7.58
CA THR A 229 3.31 -13.66 6.20
C THR A 229 4.04 -14.99 6.13
N SER A 230 3.76 -15.78 5.08
CA SER A 230 4.41 -17.07 4.82
C SER A 230 4.53 -17.32 3.31
N TYR A 231 5.39 -18.26 2.90
CA TYR A 231 5.61 -18.59 1.49
C TYR A 231 4.52 -19.51 0.94
N THR A 232 4.11 -20.50 1.74
CA THR A 232 3.11 -21.50 1.36
C THR A 232 1.83 -21.37 2.17
N LEU A 233 0.74 -21.96 1.68
CA LEU A 233 -0.52 -21.99 2.43
C LEU A 233 -0.35 -22.84 3.69
N LYS A 234 0.39 -23.96 3.57
CA LYS A 234 0.63 -24.86 4.68
C LYS A 234 1.43 -24.21 5.80
N GLU A 235 2.51 -23.50 5.48
CA GLU A 235 3.26 -22.71 6.45
C GLU A 235 2.36 -21.67 7.12
N ALA A 236 1.53 -20.97 6.35
CA ALA A 236 0.62 -19.97 6.91
C ALA A 236 -0.37 -20.56 7.92
N GLU A 237 -0.90 -21.77 7.65
CA GLU A 237 -1.75 -22.52 8.57
C GLU A 237 -1.00 -22.90 9.84
N ASP A 238 0.20 -23.47 9.70
CA ASP A 238 1.02 -23.94 10.83
C ASP A 238 1.54 -22.77 11.69
N ASP A 239 1.93 -21.65 11.08
CA ASP A 239 2.35 -20.41 11.73
C ASP A 239 1.20 -19.73 12.50
N SER A 240 -0.03 -19.87 12.01
CA SER A 240 -1.22 -19.24 12.59
C SER A 240 -1.77 -20.03 13.78
N GLN A 241 -1.52 -21.34 13.84
CA GLN A 241 -2.10 -22.23 14.85
C GLN A 241 -1.96 -21.74 16.31
N PRO A 242 -0.78 -21.24 16.76
CA PRO A 242 -0.59 -20.77 18.13
C PRO A 242 -1.49 -19.59 18.52
N PHE A 243 -2.04 -18.86 17.56
CA PHE A 243 -2.89 -17.69 17.81
C PHE A 243 -4.38 -17.99 17.66
N ILE A 244 -4.76 -18.99 16.86
CA ILE A 244 -6.15 -19.39 16.65
C ILE A 244 -6.77 -19.92 17.96
N GLU A 245 -5.96 -20.60 18.77
CA GLU A 245 -6.38 -21.24 20.01
C GLU A 245 -6.52 -20.26 21.19
N GLU A 246 -6.09 -19.01 21.02
CA GLU A 246 -6.04 -18.01 22.10
C GLU A 246 -7.33 -17.19 22.18
N GLU A 247 -8.03 -17.27 23.32
CA GLU A 247 -9.30 -16.53 23.54
C GLU A 247 -9.17 -15.01 23.38
N ARG A 248 -7.97 -14.48 23.65
CA ARG A 248 -7.67 -13.03 23.55
C ARG A 248 -7.37 -12.59 22.12
N VAL A 249 -7.34 -13.50 21.15
CA VAL A 249 -7.03 -13.19 19.76
C VAL A 249 -8.32 -13.17 18.95
N GLU A 250 -8.53 -12.08 18.23
CA GLU A 250 -9.56 -11.98 17.19
C GLU A 250 -8.93 -12.14 15.81
N ILE A 251 -9.44 -13.08 15.03
CA ILE A 251 -8.96 -13.37 13.69
C ILE A 251 -9.67 -12.43 12.70
N LEU A 252 -8.91 -11.54 12.06
CA LEU A 252 -9.44 -10.60 11.07
C LEU A 252 -9.24 -11.10 9.63
N LYS A 253 -8.11 -11.76 9.39
CA LYS A 253 -7.75 -12.43 8.13
C LYS A 253 -6.97 -13.69 8.48
N LEU A 254 -7.23 -14.78 7.78
CA LEU A 254 -6.53 -16.04 8.01
C LEU A 254 -6.08 -16.63 6.68
N CYS A 255 -4.77 -16.84 6.55
CA CYS A 255 -4.10 -17.54 5.45
C CYS A 255 -4.56 -17.09 4.05
N GLN A 256 -4.81 -15.80 3.86
CA GLN A 256 -5.28 -15.27 2.58
C GLN A 256 -4.11 -14.97 1.65
N ASN A 257 -4.35 -14.89 0.34
CA ASN A 257 -3.34 -14.35 -0.57
C ASN A 257 -3.00 -12.91 -0.17
N ASN A 258 -1.73 -12.64 0.04
CA ASN A 258 -1.25 -11.32 0.40
C ASN A 258 -1.28 -10.39 -0.82
N PRO A 259 -2.07 -9.30 -0.80
CA PRO A 259 -2.05 -8.32 -1.90
C PRO A 259 -0.72 -7.54 -2.00
N PHE A 260 0.13 -7.63 -0.97
CA PHE A 260 1.44 -6.99 -0.89
C PHE A 260 2.61 -7.95 -1.15
N LYS A 261 2.34 -9.17 -1.63
CA LYS A 261 3.41 -10.13 -1.94
C LYS A 261 4.36 -9.61 -3.00
N SER A 262 5.57 -10.16 -3.03
CA SER A 262 6.51 -9.91 -4.11
C SER A 262 5.87 -10.17 -5.47
N LEU A 263 6.21 -9.34 -6.47
CA LEU A 263 5.82 -9.55 -7.86
C LEU A 263 6.72 -10.58 -8.57
N ASN A 264 7.87 -10.92 -7.96
CA ASN A 264 8.86 -11.82 -8.54
C ASN A 264 8.51 -13.28 -8.20
N PRO A 265 8.29 -14.14 -9.22
CA PRO A 265 8.09 -15.56 -8.99
C PRO A 265 9.44 -16.25 -8.71
N HIS A 266 9.51 -17.03 -7.64
CA HIS A 266 10.64 -17.87 -7.29
C HIS A 266 10.28 -19.34 -7.52
N ARG A 267 11.23 -20.16 -7.97
CA ARG A 267 11.00 -21.60 -8.13
C ARG A 267 10.94 -22.25 -6.77
N ASN A 268 9.88 -23.02 -6.50
CA ASN A 268 9.79 -23.81 -5.29
C ASN A 268 10.69 -25.05 -5.41
N PRO A 269 11.75 -25.21 -4.59
CA PRO A 269 12.63 -26.37 -4.64
C PRO A 269 11.91 -27.67 -4.28
N GLU A 270 10.92 -27.60 -3.38
CA GLU A 270 10.24 -28.77 -2.81
C GLU A 270 9.14 -29.33 -3.71
N ARG A 271 8.66 -28.54 -4.70
CA ARG A 271 7.68 -28.91 -5.74
C ARG A 271 6.39 -29.60 -5.27
N SER A 272 6.12 -29.64 -3.98
CA SER A 272 5.05 -30.41 -3.34
C SER A 272 3.67 -29.76 -3.50
N GLU A 273 3.61 -28.43 -3.52
CA GLU A 273 2.35 -27.66 -3.55
C GLU A 273 2.19 -26.77 -4.80
N SER A 274 3.26 -26.10 -5.20
CA SER A 274 3.29 -25.23 -6.39
C SER A 274 4.67 -25.20 -7.02
N ALA A 275 4.76 -25.03 -8.34
CA ALA A 275 6.04 -24.92 -9.04
C ALA A 275 6.78 -23.59 -8.76
N ILE A 276 6.01 -22.57 -8.36
CA ILE A 276 6.50 -21.23 -8.02
C ILE A 276 5.87 -20.74 -6.72
N PHE A 277 6.63 -19.95 -5.98
CA PHE A 277 6.16 -19.20 -4.82
C PHE A 277 6.58 -17.74 -4.93
N PHE A 278 5.96 -16.89 -4.13
CA PHE A 278 6.31 -15.48 -4.02
C PHE A 278 6.70 -15.18 -2.57
N PHE A 279 7.64 -14.26 -2.36
CA PHE A 279 7.93 -13.80 -1.00
C PHE A 279 6.71 -13.12 -0.40
N ASN A 280 6.42 -13.40 0.87
CA ASN A 280 5.25 -12.92 1.60
C ASN A 280 3.93 -13.30 0.90
N GLN A 281 3.81 -14.50 0.32
CA GLN A 281 2.67 -14.87 -0.52
C GLN A 281 1.33 -14.94 0.22
N PHE A 282 1.34 -15.42 1.45
CA PHE A 282 0.15 -15.54 2.29
C PHE A 282 0.20 -14.54 3.45
N LEU A 283 -0.97 -14.15 3.94
CA LEU A 283 -1.18 -13.13 4.97
C LEU A 283 -2.24 -13.60 5.97
N SER A 284 -1.90 -13.53 7.26
CA SER A 284 -2.86 -13.59 8.36
C SER A 284 -2.80 -12.29 9.17
N VAL A 285 -3.95 -11.87 9.70
CA VAL A 285 -4.08 -10.66 10.52
C VAL A 285 -4.91 -10.99 11.76
N PHE A 286 -4.33 -10.75 12.91
CA PHE A 286 -4.89 -11.00 14.23
C PHE A 286 -4.96 -9.70 15.02
N LYS A 287 -5.97 -9.55 15.86
CA LYS A 287 -6.08 -8.47 16.84
C LYS A 287 -5.94 -9.05 18.24
N ILE A 288 -4.94 -8.58 18.98
CA ILE A 288 -4.68 -9.00 20.36
C ILE A 288 -5.49 -8.11 21.29
N LYS A 289 -6.49 -8.67 21.95
CA LYS A 289 -7.39 -7.93 22.85
C LYS A 289 -6.74 -7.67 24.21
N ASN A 290 -7.21 -6.63 24.88
CA ASN A 290 -6.93 -6.43 26.31
C ASN A 290 -7.36 -7.66 27.12
N LYS A 291 -6.69 -7.88 28.25
CA LYS A 291 -7.24 -8.75 29.29
C LYS A 291 -8.62 -8.20 29.70
N PRO A 292 -9.63 -9.07 29.85
CA PRO A 292 -10.92 -8.67 30.40
C PRO A 292 -10.78 -8.06 31.80
#